data_AF-A0A2I0PQ89-F1
#
_entry.id   AF-A0A2I0PQ89-F1
#
_cell.length_a   1.000
_cell.length_b   1.000
_cell.length_c   1.000
_cell.angle_alpha   90.00
_cell.angle_beta   90.00
_cell.angle_gamma   90.00
#
_symmetry.space_group_name_H-M   'P 1'
#
loop_
_entity.id
_entity.type
_entity.pdbx_description
1 polymer ?
#
loop_
_entity_poly.entity_id
_entity_poly.type
_entity_poly.pdbx_seq_one_letter_code
_entity_poly.pdbx_strand_id
1 'polypeptide(L)' 'MDISLVRKWAVFFIGILCSILIADYLSNAIIAVTGLSGWVRLVVSFILYAVLFFGILYIIEKSFNIRFFDFGKNLD' A
#
# COMPACT_ATOMS: atom_id res chain seq x y z
N MET A 1 26.38 10.88 -9.20
CA MET A 1 25.14 10.51 -8.46
C MET A 1 25.41 9.19 -7.76
N ASP A 2 25.42 9.16 -6.43
CA ASP A 2 25.73 7.96 -5.66
C ASP A 2 24.76 6.82 -5.98
N ILE A 3 25.29 5.70 -6.49
CA ILE A 3 24.51 4.50 -6.83
C ILE A 3 23.69 4.00 -5.63
N SER A 4 24.19 4.22 -4.41
CA SER A 4 23.49 3.89 -3.16
C SER A 4 22.20 4.70 -2.95
N LEU A 5 22.19 5.96 -3.37
CA LEU A 5 21.04 6.85 -3.24
C LEU A 5 19.98 6.50 -4.30
N VAL A 6 20.42 6.24 -5.53
CA VAL A 6 19.54 5.81 -6.64
C VAL A 6 18.85 4.49 -6.30
N ARG A 7 19.57 3.52 -5.74
CA ARG A 7 19.01 2.23 -5.32
C ARG A 7 17.93 2.40 -4.26
N LYS A 8 18.14 3.26 -3.25
CA LYS A 8 17.13 3.54 -2.21
C LYS A 8 15.85 4.13 -2.79
N TRP A 9 15.97 5.14 -3.64
CA TRP A 9 14.81 5.75 -4.30
C TRP A 9 14.11 4.79 -5.25
N ALA A 10 14.85 3.99 -6.03
CA ALA A 10 14.26 2.99 -6.92
C ALA A 10 13.43 1.96 -6.15
N VAL A 11 13.95 1.42 -5.04
CA VAL A 11 13.20 0.47 -4.20
C VAL A 11 11.98 1.15 -3.56
N PHE A 12 12.11 2.42 -3.18
CA PHE A 12 11.00 3.21 -2.64
C PHE A 12 9.85 3.35 -3.66
N PHE A 13 10.17 3.79 -4.89
CA PHE A 13 9.16 3.94 -5.95
C PHE A 13 8.54 2.62 -6.35
N ILE A 14 9.35 1.55 -6.46
CA ILE A 14 8.87 0.20 -6.79
C ILE A 14 7.94 -0.31 -5.69
N GLY A 15 8.27 -0.11 -4.42
CA GLY A 15 7.43 -0.51 -3.29
C GLY A 15 6.05 0.18 -3.31
N ILE A 16 6.02 1.48 -3.60
CA ILE A 16 4.77 2.24 -3.75
C ILE A 16 3.96 1.73 -4.95
N LEU A 17 4.59 1.59 -6.12
CA LEU A 17 3.94 1.09 -7.33
C LEU A 17 3.34 -0.30 -7.13
N CYS A 18 4.09 -1.21 -6.51
CA CYS A 18 3.59 -2.54 -6.15
C CYS A 18 2.41 -2.46 -5.17
N SER A 19 2.50 -1.58 -4.16
CA SER A 19 1.42 -1.41 -3.18
C SER A 19 0.13 -0.92 -3.84
N ILE A 20 0.22 0.02 -4.79
CA ILE A 20 -0.93 0.52 -5.54
C ILE A 20 -1.57 -0.62 -6.35
N LEU A 21 -0.77 -1.36 -7.12
CA LEU A 21 -1.29 -2.45 -7.96
C LEU A 21 -1.96 -3.56 -7.14
N ILE A 22 -1.33 -3.97 -6.04
CA ILE A 22 -1.87 -5.03 -5.17
C ILE A 22 -3.13 -4.53 -4.46
N ALA A 23 -3.12 -3.31 -3.91
CA ALA A 23 -4.28 -2.74 -3.24
C ALA A 23 -5.47 -2.56 -4.18
N ASP A 24 -5.23 -2.09 -5.42
CA ASP A 24 -6.27 -1.93 -6.43
C ASP A 24 -6.85 -3.30 -6.84
N TYR A 25 -5.98 -4.27 -7.18
CA TYR A 25 -6.44 -5.60 -7.56
C TYR A 25 -7.26 -6.27 -6.45
N LEU A 26 -6.76 -6.23 -5.21
CA LEU A 26 -7.38 -6.90 -4.07
C LEU A 26 -8.66 -6.20 -3.63
N SER A 27 -8.70 -4.86 -3.64
CA SER A 27 -9.92 -4.11 -3.33
C SER A 27 -11.02 -4.37 -4.37
N ASN A 28 -10.67 -4.38 -5.67
CA ASN A 28 -11.61 -4.70 -6.74
C ASN A 28 -12.12 -6.15 -6.65
N ALA A 29 -11.25 -7.11 -6.32
CA ALA A 29 -11.64 -8.50 -6.13
C ALA A 29 -12.65 -8.67 -4.98
N ILE A 30 -12.41 -8.04 -3.82
CA ILE A 30 -13.32 -8.08 -2.67
C ILE A 30 -14.66 -7.42 -3.00
N ILE A 31 -14.65 -6.33 -3.77
CA ILE A 31 -15.85 -5.59 -4.13
C ILE A 31 -16.70 -6.34 -5.17
N ALA A 32 -16.06 -7.07 -6.08
CA ALA A 32 -16.75 -7.94 -7.01
C ALA A 32 -17.55 -9.04 -6.31
N VAL A 33 -17.07 -9.55 -5.16
CA VAL A 33 -17.73 -10.63 -4.40
C VAL A 33 -18.84 -10.10 -3.48
N THR A 34 -18.71 -8.89 -2.98
CA THR A 34 -19.66 -8.33 -1.98
C THR A 34 -20.99 -7.87 -2.59
N GLY A 35 -21.10 -7.73 -3.92
CA GLY A 35 -22.35 -7.33 -4.58
C GLY A 35 -22.83 -5.92 -4.22
N LEU A 36 -21.97 -5.09 -3.62
CA LEU A 36 -22.29 -3.74 -3.17
C LEU A 36 -22.54 -2.82 -4.38
N SER A 37 -23.59 -2.00 -4.29
CA SER A 37 -23.96 -1.04 -5.33
C SER A 37 -24.16 0.37 -4.76
N GLY A 38 -24.17 1.37 -5.65
CA GLY A 38 -24.39 2.78 -5.29
C GLY A 38 -23.29 3.39 -4.44
N TRP A 39 -23.66 4.37 -3.60
CA TRP A 39 -22.75 5.16 -2.76
C TRP A 39 -21.98 4.30 -1.73
N VAL A 40 -22.58 3.21 -1.26
CA VAL A 40 -21.95 2.29 -0.30
C VAL A 40 -20.73 1.62 -0.92
N ARG A 41 -20.81 1.23 -2.21
CA ARG A 41 -19.66 0.68 -2.93
C ARG A 41 -18.50 1.68 -2.93
N LEU A 42 -18.74 2.95 -3.25
CA LEU A 42 -17.69 3.96 -3.31
C LEU A 42 -16.97 4.15 -1.97
N VAL A 43 -17.73 4.27 -0.88
CA VAL A 43 -17.16 4.47 0.46
C VAL A 43 -16.37 3.23 0.90
N VAL A 44 -16.93 2.04 0.71
CA VAL A 44 -16.26 0.78 1.07
C VAL A 44 -15.02 0.56 0.19
N SER A 45 -15.08 0.83 -1.12
CA SER A 45 -13.92 0.80 -2.02
C SER A 45 -12.80 1.69 -1.53
N PHE A 46 -13.12 2.93 -1.17
CA PHE A 46 -12.12 3.89 -0.72
C PHE A 46 -11.46 3.45 0.59
N ILE A 47 -12.25 3.04 1.59
CA ILE A 47 -11.74 2.59 2.88
C ILE A 47 -10.91 1.32 2.71
N LEU A 48 -11.42 0.33 1.95
CA LEU A 48 -10.76 -0.93 1.73
C LEU A 48 -9.43 -0.75 0.98
N TYR A 49 -9.43 0.07 -0.08
CA TYR A 49 -8.22 0.42 -0.80
C TYR A 49 -7.21 1.11 0.13
N ALA A 50 -7.63 2.08 0.94
CA ALA A 50 -6.73 2.78 1.85
C ALA A 50 -6.11 1.82 2.88
N VAL A 51 -6.92 0.98 3.53
CA VAL A 51 -6.43 0.00 4.52
C VAL A 51 -5.45 -0.98 3.89
N LEU A 52 -5.77 -1.52 2.70
CA LEU A 52 -4.88 -2.43 1.99
C LEU A 52 -3.58 -1.75 1.56
N PHE A 53 -3.69 -0.53 1.02
CA PHE A 53 -2.53 0.26 0.59
C PHE A 53 -1.57 0.49 1.76
N PHE A 54 -2.04 1.05 2.88
CA PHE A 54 -1.20 1.28 4.05
C PHE A 54 -0.69 -0.02 4.68
N GLY A 55 -1.50 -1.08 4.70
CA GLY A 55 -1.09 -2.40 5.20
C GLY A 55 0.04 -3.02 4.38
N ILE A 56 -0.04 -2.97 3.05
CA ILE A 56 1.01 -3.47 2.15
C ILE A 56 2.27 -2.61 2.29
N LEU A 57 2.12 -1.28 2.38
CA LEU A 57 3.24 -0.37 2.59
C LEU A 57 3.97 -0.67 3.90
N TYR A 58 3.24 -0.96 4.98
CA TYR A 58 3.80 -1.39 6.26
C TYR A 58 4.56 -2.72 6.14
N ILE A 59 4.02 -3.71 5.42
CA ILE A 59 4.69 -5.00 5.20
C ILE A 59 6.00 -4.81 4.42
N ILE A 60 5.99 -3.96 3.39
CA ILE A 60 7.19 -3.65 2.59
C ILE A 60 8.23 -2.91 3.44
N GLU A 61 7.82 -1.89 4.20
CA GLU A 61 8.69 -1.17 5.14
C GLU A 61 9.37 -2.13 6.11
N LYS A 62 8.61 -3.05 6.72
CA LYS A 62 9.12 -4.04 7.67
C LYS A 62 10.02 -5.09 7.01
N SER A 63 9.67 -5.56 5.81
CA SER A 63 10.40 -6.64 5.12
C SER A 63 11.74 -6.18 4.54
N PHE A 64 11.80 -4.95 4.02
CA PHE A 64 13.01 -4.42 3.40
C PHE A 64 13.84 -3.55 4.36
N ASN A 65 13.38 -3.32 5.59
CA ASN A 65 14.02 -2.43 6.57
C ASN A 65 14.21 -1.00 6.04
N ILE A 66 13.27 -0.55 5.21
CA ILE A 66 13.29 0.77 4.58
C ILE A 66 12.25 1.62 5.29
N ARG A 67 12.66 2.77 5.83
CA ARG A 67 11.76 3.71 6.52
C ARG A 67 11.04 4.58 5.49
N PHE A 68 9.75 4.32 5.25
CA PHE A 68 8.91 5.12 4.35
C PHE A 68 8.18 6.21 5.15
N PHE A 69 7.46 5.79 6.20
CA PHE A 69 6.70 6.68 7.09
C PHE A 69 7.09 6.52 8.56
N ASP A 70 8.11 5.70 8.86
CA ASP A 70 8.60 5.45 10.22
C ASP A 70 7.48 4.92 11.14
N PHE A 71 6.60 4.07 10.58
CA PHE A 71 5.42 3.52 11.29
C PHE A 71 5.79 2.81 12.60
N GLY A 72 7.02 2.32 12.74
CA GLY A 72 7.51 1.63 13.92
C GLY A 72 7.95 2.51 15.09
N LYS A 73 8.15 3.82 14.91
CA LYS A 73 8.76 4.68 15.96
C LYS A 73 7.80 5.09 17.09
N ASN A 74 6.50 4.82 16.95
CA ASN A 74 5.47 5.14 17.94
C ASN A 74 4.93 3.90 18.69
N LEU A 75 5.57 2.74 18.53
CA LEU A 75 5.16 1.48 19.18
C LEU A 75 6.19 0.94 20.19
N ASP A 76 7.26 1.69 20.45
CA ASP A 76 8.23 1.46 21.54
C ASP A 76 8.13 2.57 22.60
#